data_AF-A0A6P2A8H7-F1
#
_entry.id   AF-A0A6P2A8H7-F1
#
_cell.length_a   1.000
_cell.length_b   1.000
_cell.length_c   1.000
_cell.angle_alpha   90.00
_cell.angle_beta   90.00
_cell.angle_gamma   90.00
#
_symmetry.space_group_name_H-M   'P 1'
#
loop_
_entity.id
_entity.type
_entity.pdbx_description
1 polymer ?
#
loop_
_entity_poly.entity_id
_entity_poly.type
_entity_poly.pdbx_seq_one_letter_code
_entity_poly.pdbx_strand_id
1 'polypeptide(L)'
;MRLLEDEQWSQWSNREIARIVAVDEKMVRKLRQAICGKTADTKLNNQTSSASKVQRGKNIYSMNTANIGEKVTRSPFIDSDESEIFEPKSAPGIGQKVTVIANHLILSGQKGRVTALPNRNSALVEFENGQRELMQLQDLDWWAPSATQNKTIQEGINYRPGLGSEWYVKVEQSTWERLIEYQKSVGCLTTDAVINRLLNEVKNSLKPKNI
;
A
#
# COMPACT_ATOMS: atom_id res chain seq x y z
N MET A 1 6.65 -1.10 -53.28
CA MET A 1 6.45 0.04 -52.38
C MET A 1 5.62 -0.42 -51.20
N ARG A 2 6.11 -0.24 -49.97
CA ARG A 2 5.34 -0.47 -48.74
C ARG A 2 5.14 0.89 -48.07
N LEU A 3 3.89 1.31 -47.94
CA LEU A 3 3.46 2.62 -47.42
C LEU A 3 4.05 2.97 -46.04
N LEU A 4 4.46 1.96 -45.26
CA LEU A 4 4.94 2.11 -43.88
C LEU A 4 6.47 2.13 -43.75
N GLU A 5 7.21 2.04 -44.87
CA GLU A 5 8.67 2.18 -44.90
C GLU A 5 9.11 3.61 -45.31
N ASP A 6 8.15 4.45 -45.72
CA ASP A 6 8.40 5.84 -46.12
C ASP A 6 8.70 6.73 -44.90
N GLU A 7 9.74 7.56 -45.02
CA GLU A 7 10.25 8.44 -43.95
C GLU A 7 9.18 9.40 -43.40
N GLN A 8 8.25 9.83 -44.26
CA GLN A 8 7.12 10.69 -43.89
C GLN A 8 6.14 10.01 -42.94
N TRP A 9 5.90 8.69 -43.11
CA TRP A 9 4.93 7.93 -42.33
C TRP A 9 5.52 7.47 -41.00
N SER A 10 6.85 7.32 -40.92
CA SER A 10 7.53 6.98 -39.67
C SER A 10 7.35 8.06 -38.60
N GLN A 11 7.27 9.32 -38.99
CA GLN A 11 7.11 10.46 -38.08
C GLN A 11 5.71 10.57 -37.49
N TRP A 12 4.71 9.96 -38.12
CA TRP A 12 3.32 10.12 -37.73
C TRP A 12 2.88 9.08 -36.70
N SER A 13 1.96 9.51 -35.83
CA SER A 13 1.35 8.60 -34.86
C SER A 13 0.42 7.61 -35.57
N ASN A 14 0.24 6.41 -34.99
CA ASN A 14 -0.67 5.40 -35.56
C ASN A 14 -2.10 5.93 -35.77
N ARG A 15 -2.54 6.90 -34.95
CA ARG A 15 -3.85 7.55 -35.06
C ARG A 15 -3.97 8.48 -36.27
N GLU A 16 -2.91 9.21 -36.61
CA GLU A 16 -2.90 10.10 -37.78
C GLU A 16 -2.87 9.30 -39.08
N ILE A 17 -2.04 8.25 -39.11
CA ILE A 17 -1.99 7.29 -40.21
C ILE A 17 -3.38 6.65 -40.42
N ALA A 18 -4.01 6.19 -39.34
CA ALA A 18 -5.36 5.62 -39.36
C ALA A 18 -6.40 6.61 -39.92
N ARG A 19 -6.33 7.88 -39.52
CA ARG A 19 -7.25 8.93 -39.98
C ARG A 19 -7.13 9.19 -41.48
N ILE A 20 -5.90 9.22 -42.01
CA ILE A 20 -5.64 9.58 -43.41
C ILE A 20 -5.94 8.42 -44.34
N VAL A 21 -5.65 7.18 -43.92
CA VAL A 21 -5.92 5.97 -44.71
C VAL A 21 -7.35 5.46 -44.49
N ALA A 22 -8.11 6.05 -43.57
CA ALA A 22 -9.46 5.64 -43.18
C ALA A 22 -9.54 4.16 -42.71
N VAL A 23 -8.57 3.76 -41.90
CA VAL A 23 -8.45 2.40 -41.32
C VAL A 23 -8.43 2.49 -39.80
N ASP A 24 -8.80 1.43 -39.10
CA ASP A 24 -8.70 1.39 -37.62
C ASP A 24 -7.24 1.42 -37.12
N GLU A 25 -7.00 2.14 -36.02
CA GLU A 25 -5.66 2.29 -35.41
C GLU A 25 -5.05 0.95 -35.02
N LYS A 26 -5.89 -0.01 -34.61
CA LYS A 26 -5.44 -1.35 -34.23
C LYS A 26 -4.84 -2.10 -35.42
N MET A 27 -5.40 -1.90 -36.62
CA MET A 27 -4.91 -2.54 -37.83
C MET A 27 -3.57 -1.91 -38.26
N VAL A 28 -3.45 -0.59 -38.20
CA VAL A 28 -2.18 0.12 -38.45
C VAL A 28 -1.11 -0.35 -37.46
N ARG A 29 -1.45 -0.48 -36.17
CA ARG A 29 -0.52 -0.97 -35.14
C ARG A 29 -0.03 -2.39 -35.43
N LYS A 30 -0.92 -3.30 -35.81
CA LYS A 30 -0.57 -4.70 -36.16
C LYS A 30 0.34 -4.75 -37.39
N LEU A 31 0.03 -3.98 -38.44
CA LEU A 31 0.84 -3.89 -39.65
C LEU A 31 2.23 -3.32 -39.35
N ARG A 32 2.31 -2.26 -38.54
CA ARG A 32 3.57 -1.66 -38.13
C ARG A 32 4.41 -2.63 -37.30
N GLN A 33 3.81 -3.39 -36.38
CA GLN A 33 4.50 -4.46 -35.63
C GLN A 33 5.01 -5.60 -36.53
N ALA A 34 4.23 -5.99 -37.54
CA ALA A 34 4.59 -7.07 -38.46
C ALA A 34 5.71 -6.67 -39.44
N ILE A 35 5.72 -5.41 -39.89
CA ILE A 35 6.71 -4.88 -40.85
C ILE A 35 7.97 -4.45 -40.11
N CYS A 36 7.82 -3.69 -39.03
CA CYS A 36 8.93 -3.21 -38.22
C CYS A 36 9.30 -4.24 -37.15
N GLY A 37 9.74 -5.43 -37.57
CA GLY A 37 10.21 -6.52 -36.71
C GLY A 37 11.40 -6.19 -35.80
N LYS A 38 11.77 -4.91 -35.68
CA LYS A 38 12.63 -4.23 -34.68
C LYS A 38 12.59 -2.71 -34.98
N THR A 39 11.48 -2.01 -34.70
CA THR A 39 11.51 -0.53 -34.76
C THR A 39 12.14 0.08 -33.52
N ALA A 40 13.02 1.04 -33.78
CA ALA A 40 13.88 1.83 -32.89
C ALA A 40 13.20 2.51 -31.69
N ASP A 41 11.86 2.54 -31.61
CA ASP A 41 11.11 3.17 -30.52
C ASP A 41 10.46 2.17 -29.54
N THR A 42 10.69 0.87 -29.73
CA THR A 42 10.33 -0.16 -28.75
C THR A 42 11.59 -0.65 -28.06
N LYS A 43 12.12 0.13 -27.12
CA LYS A 43 12.94 -0.44 -26.04
C LYS A 43 12.02 -1.24 -25.13
N LEU A 44 11.63 -2.43 -25.59
CA LEU A 44 10.95 -3.40 -24.76
C LEU A 44 11.47 -4.79 -25.12
N ASN A 45 12.26 -5.30 -24.17
CA ASN A 45 12.53 -6.70 -23.91
C ASN A 45 13.11 -7.52 -25.05
N ASN A 46 14.45 -7.56 -25.10
CA ASN A 46 15.20 -8.64 -24.46
C ASN A 46 16.69 -8.38 -24.72
N GLN A 47 17.52 -8.44 -23.66
CA GLN A 47 18.98 -8.38 -23.72
C GLN A 47 19.59 -7.00 -24.04
N THR A 48 19.64 -6.09 -23.06
CA THR A 48 20.90 -5.45 -22.62
C THR A 48 20.61 -4.47 -21.48
N SER A 49 21.03 -4.88 -20.30
CA SER A 49 21.10 -4.08 -19.09
C SER A 49 22.20 -3.03 -19.25
N SER A 50 21.85 -1.81 -19.63
CA SER A 50 22.80 -0.69 -19.54
C SER A 50 22.09 0.52 -18.95
N ALA A 51 22.47 0.85 -17.71
CA ALA A 51 22.03 2.01 -16.96
C ALA A 51 22.02 3.26 -17.86
N SER A 52 20.83 3.83 -18.07
CA SER A 52 20.71 5.07 -18.84
C SER A 52 21.17 6.23 -17.97
N LYS A 53 22.27 6.88 -18.37
CA LYS A 53 22.79 8.09 -17.74
C LYS A 53 22.13 9.31 -18.38
N VAL A 54 21.48 10.14 -17.59
CA VAL A 54 20.83 11.37 -18.04
C VAL A 54 21.60 12.55 -17.45
N GLN A 55 22.10 13.44 -18.30
CA GLN A 55 22.80 14.65 -17.87
C GLN A 55 21.82 15.84 -17.87
N ARG A 56 21.69 16.50 -16.72
CA ARG A 56 20.96 17.78 -16.60
C ARG A 56 21.93 18.81 -16.03
N GLY A 57 22.39 19.73 -16.88
CA GLY A 57 23.44 20.69 -16.53
C GLY A 57 24.79 19.99 -16.29
N LYS A 58 25.41 20.22 -15.12
CA LYS A 58 26.70 19.60 -14.72
C LYS A 58 26.56 18.24 -14.03
N ASN A 59 25.34 17.78 -13.74
CA ASN A 59 25.12 16.57 -12.96
C ASN A 59 24.65 15.40 -13.85
N ILE A 60 25.26 14.24 -13.65
CA ILE A 60 24.93 12.99 -14.34
C ILE A 60 24.15 12.10 -13.37
N TYR A 61 22.90 11.77 -13.72
CA TYR A 61 22.04 10.88 -12.95
C TYR A 61 21.99 9.51 -13.61
N SER A 62 22.19 8.45 -12.82
CA SER A 62 22.05 7.06 -13.27
C SER A 62 20.74 6.51 -12.77
N MET A 63 19.84 6.12 -13.68
CA MET A 63 18.55 5.52 -13.32
C MET A 63 18.63 4.00 -13.54
N ASN A 64 18.45 3.23 -12.47
CA ASN A 64 18.32 1.78 -12.57
C ASN A 64 16.85 1.44 -12.84
N THR A 65 16.56 1.06 -14.08
CA THR A 65 15.20 0.72 -14.53
C THR A 65 14.94 -0.78 -14.60
N ALA A 66 15.87 -1.61 -14.08
CA ALA A 66 15.84 -3.07 -14.27
C ALA A 66 14.54 -3.73 -13.78
N ASN A 67 13.88 -3.17 -12.76
CA ASN A 67 12.72 -3.80 -12.12
C ASN A 67 11.38 -3.11 -12.45
N ILE A 68 11.37 -2.17 -13.40
CA ILE A 68 10.14 -1.45 -13.76
C ILE A 68 9.30 -2.32 -14.70
N GLY A 69 8.19 -2.87 -14.18
CA GLY A 69 7.21 -3.64 -14.95
C GLY A 69 7.18 -5.14 -14.64
N GLU A 70 8.05 -5.63 -13.75
CA GLU A 70 8.04 -7.03 -13.33
C GLU A 70 6.83 -7.29 -12.42
N LYS A 71 5.89 -8.14 -12.87
CA LYS A 71 4.79 -8.60 -12.03
C LYS A 71 5.39 -9.51 -10.97
N VAL A 72 5.40 -9.03 -9.72
CA VAL A 72 5.73 -9.83 -8.55
C VAL A 72 4.73 -10.98 -8.47
N THR A 73 5.11 -12.11 -9.05
CA THR A 73 4.36 -13.35 -8.93
C THR A 73 4.78 -13.92 -7.59
N ARG A 74 3.98 -13.65 -6.54
CA ARG A 74 4.14 -14.32 -5.25
C ARG A 74 3.89 -15.81 -5.47
N SER A 75 4.96 -16.59 -5.65
CA SER A 75 4.92 -18.04 -5.54
C SER A 75 4.87 -18.40 -4.05
N PRO A 76 3.99 -19.33 -3.63
CA PRO A 76 4.07 -19.91 -2.30
C PRO A 76 5.12 -21.03 -2.36
N PHE A 77 6.33 -20.77 -1.87
CA PHE A 77 7.24 -21.86 -1.53
C PHE A 77 7.88 -21.58 -0.18
N ILE A 78 7.62 -22.53 0.70
CA ILE A 78 8.22 -22.74 2.01
C ILE A 78 9.65 -23.19 1.73
N ASP A 79 10.64 -22.48 2.28
CA ASP A 79 11.91 -23.09 2.66
C ASP A 79 12.28 -22.53 4.02
N SER A 80 12.28 -23.43 4.99
CA SER A 80 12.75 -23.28 6.34
C SER A 80 14.27 -23.08 6.33
N ASP A 81 14.70 -21.86 6.66
CA ASP A 81 15.95 -21.63 7.36
C ASP A 81 15.84 -20.33 8.17
N GLU A 82 16.35 -20.37 9.39
CA GLU A 82 16.32 -19.31 10.39
C GLU A 82 16.89 -18.00 9.84
N SER A 83 16.01 -17.09 9.45
CA SER A 83 16.34 -15.68 9.30
C SER A 83 15.20 -14.88 9.91
N GLU A 84 15.55 -13.99 10.83
CA GLU A 84 14.64 -13.13 11.57
C GLU A 84 13.54 -12.59 10.66
N ILE A 85 12.29 -12.87 11.03
CA ILE A 85 11.09 -12.38 10.37
C ILE A 85 11.05 -10.86 10.57
N PHE A 86 11.77 -10.11 9.74
CA PHE A 86 11.55 -8.67 9.59
C PHE A 86 10.25 -8.51 8.81
N GLU A 87 9.13 -8.40 9.53
CA GLU A 87 7.90 -7.90 8.95
C GLU A 87 8.20 -6.61 8.17
N PRO A 88 7.68 -6.42 6.95
CA PRO A 88 7.90 -5.19 6.21
C PRO A 88 7.33 -4.04 7.03
N LYS A 89 8.23 -3.24 7.62
CA LYS A 89 7.88 -2.12 8.49
C LYS A 89 6.94 -1.20 7.72
N SER A 90 5.69 -1.12 8.17
CA SER A 90 4.70 -0.24 7.55
C SER A 90 5.23 1.20 7.61
N ALA A 91 5.10 1.96 6.52
CA ALA A 91 5.63 3.33 6.44
C ALA A 91 5.19 4.16 7.66
N PRO A 92 6.07 5.02 8.22
CA PRO A 92 5.76 5.83 9.39
C PRO A 92 4.64 6.82 9.04
N GLY A 93 3.70 7.00 9.96
CA GLY A 93 2.66 8.01 9.85
C GLY A 93 3.20 9.44 10.03
N ILE A 94 2.45 10.42 9.55
CA ILE A 94 2.73 11.83 9.82
C ILE A 94 2.62 12.07 11.34
N GLY A 95 3.61 12.73 11.91
CA GLY A 95 3.73 13.00 13.34
C GLY A 95 4.45 11.90 14.12
N GLN A 96 4.93 10.84 13.47
CA GLN A 96 5.63 9.74 14.13
C GLN A 96 7.07 10.09 14.47
N LYS A 97 7.55 9.64 15.63
CA LYS A 97 8.94 9.80 16.06
C LYS A 97 9.82 8.77 15.35
N VAL A 98 10.91 9.24 14.78
CA VAL A 98 11.85 8.43 13.99
C VAL A 98 13.27 8.75 14.41
N THR A 99 14.16 7.77 14.27
CA THR A 99 15.59 7.90 14.54
C THR A 99 16.34 7.60 13.26
N VAL A 100 17.36 8.37 12.93
CA VAL A 100 18.17 8.12 11.74
C VAL A 100 19.13 6.96 12.02
N ILE A 101 19.16 5.95 11.14
CA ILE A 101 20.02 4.78 11.26
C ILE A 101 21.49 5.19 11.05
N ALA A 102 22.42 4.44 11.64
CA ALA A 102 23.86 4.69 11.61
C ALA A 102 24.48 4.84 10.21
N ASN A 103 23.80 4.35 9.16
CA ASN A 103 24.29 4.42 7.78
C ASN A 103 24.12 5.81 7.13
N HIS A 104 23.49 6.79 7.80
CA HIS A 104 23.40 8.15 7.29
C HIS A 104 24.63 8.99 7.66
N LEU A 105 25.37 9.46 6.65
CA LEU A 105 26.70 10.09 6.76
C LEU A 105 26.78 11.33 7.67
N ILE A 106 25.67 12.03 7.94
CA ILE A 106 25.67 13.34 8.62
C ILE A 106 24.74 13.37 9.85
N LEU A 107 23.69 12.55 9.84
CA LEU A 107 22.59 12.65 10.83
C LEU A 107 22.38 11.34 11.58
N SER A 108 23.29 10.38 11.46
CA SER A 108 23.24 9.09 12.17
C SER A 108 22.93 9.29 13.66
N GLY A 109 21.90 8.61 14.16
CA GLY A 109 21.49 8.66 15.56
C GLY A 109 20.65 9.87 15.95
N GLN A 110 20.41 10.83 15.06
CA GLN A 110 19.51 11.95 15.35
C GLN A 110 18.05 11.48 15.41
N LYS A 111 17.31 12.08 16.35
CA LYS A 111 15.88 11.85 16.53
C LYS A 111 15.11 13.00 15.91
N GLY A 112 14.01 12.67 15.25
CA GLY A 112 13.13 13.64 14.64
C GLY A 112 11.69 13.15 14.56
N ARG A 113 10.86 13.97 13.93
CA ARG A 113 9.43 13.71 13.75
C ARG A 113 9.07 13.84 12.27
N VAL A 114 8.34 12.85 11.74
CA VAL A 114 7.84 12.93 10.37
C VAL A 114 6.81 14.04 10.28
N THR A 115 7.02 15.00 9.39
CA THR A 115 6.10 16.11 9.12
C THR A 115 5.34 15.92 7.82
N ALA A 116 5.91 15.22 6.85
CA ALA A 116 5.26 14.91 5.57
C ALA A 116 5.79 13.61 4.95
N LEU A 117 5.00 13.00 4.07
CA LEU A 117 5.35 11.81 3.30
C LEU A 117 5.18 12.12 1.80
N PRO A 118 6.17 12.76 1.16
CA PRO A 118 6.06 13.18 -0.24
C PRO A 118 5.96 12.00 -1.20
N ASN A 119 6.54 10.85 -0.85
CA ASN A 119 6.41 9.61 -1.62
C ASN A 119 6.46 8.39 -0.68
N ARG A 120 6.33 7.18 -1.27
CA ARG A 120 6.26 5.93 -0.50
C ARG A 120 7.58 5.50 0.15
N ASN A 121 8.70 6.11 -0.24
CA ASN A 121 10.05 5.68 0.15
C ASN A 121 10.81 6.74 0.93
N SER A 122 10.24 7.93 1.14
CA SER A 122 10.89 9.02 1.86
C SER A 122 9.90 9.80 2.71
N ALA A 123 10.44 10.36 3.79
CA ALA A 123 9.71 11.14 4.77
C ALA A 123 10.45 12.46 4.99
N LEU A 124 9.70 13.56 5.11
CA LEU A 124 10.24 14.82 5.60
C LEU A 124 10.30 14.71 7.13
N VAL A 125 11.49 14.81 7.70
CA VAL A 125 11.73 14.69 9.14
C VAL A 125 12.17 16.04 9.68
N GLU A 126 11.49 16.51 10.72
CA GLU A 126 11.88 17.68 11.51
C GLU A 126 12.67 17.23 12.73
N PHE A 127 13.90 17.69 12.85
CA PHE A 127 14.81 17.34 13.95
C PHE A 127 14.68 18.34 15.11
N GLU A 128 15.24 17.99 16.26
CA GLU A 128 15.19 18.83 17.47
C GLU A 128 15.87 20.21 17.29
N ASN A 129 16.79 20.33 16.34
CA ASN A 129 17.41 21.60 15.97
C ASN A 129 16.51 22.51 15.09
N GLY A 130 15.28 22.08 14.81
CA GLY A 130 14.31 22.80 13.97
C GLY A 130 14.56 22.67 12.46
N GLN A 131 15.58 21.93 12.02
CA GLN A 131 15.82 21.66 10.61
C GLN A 131 14.89 20.57 10.09
N ARG A 132 14.50 20.71 8.82
CA ARG A 132 13.67 19.72 8.10
C ARG A 132 14.45 19.14 6.95
N GLU A 133 14.57 17.82 6.93
CA GLU A 133 15.27 17.11 5.87
C GLU A 133 14.43 15.99 5.28
N LEU A 134 14.61 15.75 3.98
CA LEU A 134 13.97 14.65 3.30
C LEU A 134 14.85 13.41 3.44
N MET A 135 14.37 12.44 4.20
CA MET A 135 15.08 11.22 4.55
C MET A 135 14.46 10.02 3.85
N GLN A 136 15.28 9.08 3.37
CA GLN A 136 14.77 7.81 2.87
C GLN A 136 14.28 6.96 4.06
N LEU A 137 13.18 6.25 3.87
CA LEU A 137 12.62 5.37 4.90
C LEU A 137 13.63 4.28 5.30
N GLN A 138 14.41 3.76 4.36
CA GLN A 138 15.49 2.80 4.66
C GLN A 138 16.57 3.33 5.63
N ASP A 139 16.70 4.65 5.75
CA ASP A 139 17.69 5.30 6.63
C ASP A 139 17.03 5.77 7.94
N LEU A 140 15.74 5.47 8.12
CA LEU A 140 14.97 5.79 9.31
C LEU A 140 14.62 4.49 10.04
N ASP A 141 14.89 4.49 11.34
CA ASP A 141 14.32 3.55 12.27
C ASP A 141 13.15 4.22 12.98
N TRP A 142 11.96 3.70 12.74
CA TRP A 142 10.78 4.10 13.48
C TRP A 142 10.23 2.89 14.21
N TRP A 143 9.90 3.05 15.48
CA TRP A 143 9.00 2.10 16.09
C TRP A 143 7.65 2.33 15.40
N ALA A 144 7.17 1.36 14.62
CA ALA A 144 5.74 1.34 14.32
C ALA A 144 5.05 1.22 15.69
N PRO A 145 4.14 2.13 16.11
CA PRO A 145 3.06 1.64 16.92
C PRO A 145 2.47 0.55 16.05
N SER A 146 2.67 -0.70 16.44
CA SER A 146 2.06 -1.86 15.83
C SER A 146 0.69 -1.39 15.36
N ALA A 147 0.43 -1.42 14.05
CA ALA A 147 -0.93 -1.22 13.60
C ALA A 147 -1.71 -2.30 14.36
N THR A 148 -2.59 -1.87 15.27
CA THR A 148 -2.94 -2.60 16.50
C THR A 148 -1.85 -2.49 17.57
N GLN A 149 -1.85 -1.40 18.37
CA GLN A 149 -1.81 -1.67 19.80
C GLN A 149 -2.94 -2.67 19.98
N ASN A 150 -2.59 -3.95 20.12
CA ASN A 150 -3.35 -4.86 20.94
C ASN A 150 -3.37 -4.16 22.30
N LYS A 151 -4.22 -3.14 22.43
CA LYS A 151 -4.76 -2.71 23.70
C LYS A 151 -5.30 -4.03 24.17
N THR A 152 -4.63 -4.64 25.14
CA THR A 152 -5.11 -5.83 25.79
C THR A 152 -6.41 -5.35 26.41
N ILE A 153 -7.49 -5.48 25.64
CA ILE A 153 -8.81 -5.09 26.07
C ILE A 153 -9.07 -6.07 27.18
N GLN A 154 -8.91 -5.59 28.41
CA GLN A 154 -9.17 -6.39 29.58
C GLN A 154 -10.66 -6.68 29.55
N GLU A 155 -11.01 -7.96 29.70
CA GLU A 155 -12.40 -8.36 29.81
C GLU A 155 -13.06 -7.59 30.96
N GLY A 156 -14.28 -7.08 30.74
CA GLY A 156 -15.03 -6.31 31.73
C GLY A 156 -15.21 -4.83 31.39
N ILE A 157 -15.49 -4.04 32.43
CA ILE A 157 -15.84 -2.61 32.32
C ILE A 157 -14.58 -1.81 32.05
N ASN A 158 -14.47 -1.27 30.84
CA ASN A 158 -13.42 -0.34 30.48
C ASN A 158 -13.98 1.07 30.50
N TYR A 159 -13.64 1.84 31.55
CA TYR A 159 -14.01 3.24 31.65
C TYR A 159 -13.08 4.11 30.80
N ARG A 160 -13.67 4.99 30.00
CA ARG A 160 -12.94 6.03 29.26
C ARG A 160 -13.46 7.42 29.69
N PRO A 161 -12.63 8.26 30.32
CA PRO A 161 -13.01 9.63 30.64
C PRO A 161 -13.51 10.36 29.39
N GLY A 162 -14.70 10.94 29.44
CA GLY A 162 -15.33 11.67 28.32
C GLY A 162 -16.09 10.82 27.28
N LEU A 163 -15.93 9.49 27.29
CA LEU A 163 -16.61 8.56 26.36
C LEU A 163 -17.52 7.55 27.06
N GLY A 164 -17.45 7.44 28.39
CA GLY A 164 -18.31 6.57 29.19
C GLY A 164 -17.71 5.18 29.43
N SER A 165 -18.56 4.21 29.74
CA SER A 165 -18.16 2.83 30.03
C SER A 165 -18.43 1.94 28.82
N GLU A 166 -17.39 1.27 28.33
CA GLU A 166 -17.49 0.24 27.28
C GLU A 166 -17.32 -1.14 27.92
N TRP A 167 -18.14 -2.10 27.50
CA TRP A 167 -18.06 -3.48 27.97
C TRP A 167 -17.44 -4.33 26.89
N TYR A 168 -16.35 -5.01 27.23
CA TYR A 168 -15.71 -5.95 26.34
C TYR A 168 -15.79 -7.34 26.94
N VAL A 169 -16.40 -8.26 26.18
CA VAL A 169 -16.62 -9.64 26.59
C VAL A 169 -15.97 -10.53 25.56
N LYS A 170 -15.12 -11.45 25.99
CA LYS A 170 -14.68 -12.53 25.12
C LYS A 170 -15.77 -13.58 25.06
N VAL A 171 -16.08 -13.99 23.85
CA VAL A 171 -17.00 -15.09 23.57
C VAL A 171 -16.25 -16.14 22.77
N GLU A 172 -16.67 -17.39 22.90
CA GLU A 172 -16.18 -18.46 22.03
C GLU A 172 -16.51 -18.13 20.56
N GLN A 173 -15.62 -18.49 19.63
CA GLN A 173 -15.79 -18.24 18.20
C GLN A 173 -17.15 -18.76 17.67
N SER A 174 -17.57 -19.95 18.11
CA SER A 174 -18.85 -20.54 17.74
C SER A 174 -20.06 -19.70 18.20
N THR A 175 -19.93 -19.04 19.35
CA THR A 175 -20.96 -18.14 19.91
C THR A 175 -21.02 -16.84 19.13
N TRP A 176 -19.86 -16.30 18.72
CA TRP A 176 -19.78 -15.11 17.88
C TRP A 176 -20.42 -15.33 16.50
N GLU A 177 -20.17 -16.47 15.89
CA GLU A 177 -20.76 -16.83 14.58
C GLU A 177 -22.28 -16.95 14.67
N ARG A 178 -22.79 -17.60 15.72
CA ARG A 178 -24.23 -17.67 15.99
C ARG A 178 -24.84 -16.28 16.21
N LEU A 179 -24.13 -15.37 16.87
CA LEU A 179 -24.58 -14.00 17.08
C LEU A 179 -24.70 -13.24 15.74
N ILE A 180 -23.71 -13.40 14.84
CA ILE A 180 -23.73 -12.79 13.50
C ILE A 180 -24.87 -13.37 12.65
N GLU A 181 -25.09 -14.68 12.71
CA GLU A 181 -26.19 -15.33 11.99
C GLU A 181 -27.55 -14.83 12.51
N TYR A 182 -27.69 -14.71 13.83
CA TYR A 182 -28.88 -14.14 14.46
C TYR A 182 -29.06 -12.65 14.12
N GLN A 183 -27.98 -11.88 14.01
CA GLN A 183 -28.04 -10.48 13.55
C GLN A 183 -28.69 -10.39 12.16
N LYS A 184 -28.30 -11.27 11.24
CA LYS A 184 -28.83 -11.32 9.87
C LYS A 184 -30.31 -11.71 9.86
N SER A 185 -30.72 -12.67 10.68
CA SER A 185 -32.11 -13.13 10.71
C SER A 185 -33.08 -12.09 11.31
N VAL A 186 -32.61 -11.31 12.28
CA VAL A 186 -33.40 -10.26 12.93
C VAL A 186 -33.36 -8.93 12.15
N GLY A 187 -32.38 -8.75 11.25
CA GLY A 187 -32.24 -7.55 10.42
C GLY A 187 -31.61 -6.37 11.16
N CYS A 188 -30.79 -6.62 12.18
CA CYS A 188 -30.13 -5.55 12.93
C CYS A 188 -28.87 -5.04 12.23
N LEU A 189 -28.70 -3.71 12.20
CA LEU A 189 -27.54 -3.05 11.57
C LEU A 189 -26.24 -3.22 12.36
N THR A 190 -26.31 -3.40 13.68
CA THR A 190 -25.15 -3.50 14.57
C THR A 190 -25.27 -4.68 15.52
N THR A 191 -24.11 -5.23 15.92
CA THR A 191 -24.01 -6.29 16.93
C THR A 191 -24.56 -5.83 18.29
N ASP A 192 -24.33 -4.57 18.65
CA ASP A 192 -24.82 -4.00 19.91
C ASP A 192 -26.36 -3.97 19.98
N ALA A 193 -27.04 -3.73 18.87
CA ALA A 193 -28.50 -3.76 18.82
C ALA A 193 -29.04 -5.18 19.08
N VAL A 194 -28.36 -6.20 18.54
CA VAL A 194 -28.70 -7.61 18.76
C VAL A 194 -28.47 -8.02 20.20
N ILE A 195 -27.32 -7.65 20.78
CA ILE A 195 -26.98 -7.94 22.17
C ILE A 195 -28.01 -7.31 23.10
N ASN A 196 -28.36 -6.03 22.90
CA ASN A 196 -29.38 -5.35 23.71
C ASN A 196 -30.75 -6.03 23.62
N ARG A 197 -31.13 -6.53 22.44
CA ARG A 197 -32.38 -7.27 22.26
C ARG A 197 -32.36 -8.58 23.07
N LEU A 198 -31.30 -9.36 22.97
CA LEU A 198 -31.13 -10.60 23.73
C LEU A 198 -31.17 -10.34 25.24
N LEU A 199 -30.47 -9.31 25.70
CA LEU A 199 -30.47 -8.92 27.12
C LEU A 199 -31.88 -8.51 27.61
N ASN A 200 -32.66 -7.82 26.77
CA ASN A 200 -34.04 -7.47 27.08
C ASN A 200 -34.97 -8.70 27.13
N GLU A 201 -34.79 -9.65 26.22
CA GLU A 201 -35.53 -10.93 26.22
C GLU A 201 -35.24 -11.72 27.51
N VAL A 202 -33.96 -11.85 27.89
CA VAL A 202 -33.55 -12.47 29.16
C VAL A 202 -34.15 -11.73 30.36
N LYS A 203 -34.05 -10.40 30.40
CA LYS A 203 -34.62 -9.60 31.50
C LYS A 203 -36.13 -9.76 31.63
N ASN A 204 -36.84 -9.89 30.51
CA ASN A 204 -38.28 -10.12 30.51
C ASN A 204 -38.64 -11.55 30.93
N SER A 205 -37.80 -12.54 30.63
CA SER A 205 -37.98 -13.92 31.10
C SER A 205 -37.73 -14.10 32.61
N LEU A 206 -36.90 -13.23 33.20
CA LEU A 206 -36.57 -13.25 34.63
C LEU A 206 -37.57 -12.49 35.51
N LYS A 207 -38.54 -11.77 34.93
CA LYS A 207 -39.60 -11.14 35.72
C LYS A 207 -40.56 -12.24 36.21
N PRO A 208 -40.88 -12.30 37.51
CA PRO A 208 -41.86 -13.25 38.01
C PRO A 208 -43.18 -12.99 37.29
N LYS A 209 -43.80 -14.05 36.77
CA LYS A 209 -45.18 -13.99 36.30
C LYS A 209 -46.03 -13.65 37.52
N ASN A 210 -46.56 -12.43 37.57
CA ASN A 210 -47.58 -12.08 38.56
C ASN A 210 -48.76 -13.03 38.34
N ILE A 211 -48.93 -13.96 39.28
CA ILE A 211 -50.12 -14.80 39.45
C ILE A 211 -51.12 -13.99 40.25
#